data_AF-A0ABD1QHI6-F1
#
_entry.id   AF-A0ABD1QHI6-F1
#
_cell.length_a   1.000
_cell.length_b   1.000
_cell.length_c   1.000
_cell.angle_alpha   90.00
_cell.angle_beta   90.00
_cell.angle_gamma   90.00
#
_symmetry.space_group_name_H-M   'P 1'
#
loop_
_entity.id
_entity.type
_entity.pdbx_description
1 polymer ?
#
loop_
_entity_poly.entity_id
_entity_poly.type
_entity_poly.pdbx_seq_one_letter_code
_entity_poly.pdbx_strand_id
1 'polypeptide(L)'
;MLAMLELDATDHPMNLPEGFDSYLQGEFPKHGHKWRGVPYLYFPVFSRSHWYAVEVDIANSTMFIYNPDKNCSTDDQIRDDLKPMTTILLMLLKKINIVIDALAIERITTTSKQSNS
;
A
#
# COMPACT_ATOMS: atom_id res chain seq x y z
N MET A 1 -11.86 -19.21 19.37
CA MET A 1 -12.00 -17.84 19.90
C MET A 1 -10.78 -17.05 19.45
N LEU A 2 -10.83 -16.48 18.25
CA LEU A 2 -9.75 -15.65 17.69
C LEU A 2 -9.97 -14.23 18.18
N ALA A 3 -9.05 -13.72 18.98
CA ALA A 3 -9.02 -12.31 19.37
C ALA A 3 -8.74 -11.48 18.12
N MET A 4 -9.82 -10.96 17.53
CA MET A 4 -9.77 -9.84 16.61
C MET A 4 -9.25 -8.67 17.45
N LEU A 5 -7.98 -8.30 17.28
CA LEU A 5 -7.51 -6.98 17.69
C LEU A 5 -8.25 -5.98 16.82
N GLU A 6 -9.42 -5.56 17.29
CA GLU A 6 -9.95 -4.25 16.94
C GLU A 6 -8.89 -3.26 17.41
N LEU A 7 -8.07 -2.82 16.45
CA LEU A 7 -7.26 -1.63 16.61
C LEU A 7 -8.25 -0.47 16.69
N ASP A 8 -8.72 -0.24 17.91
CA ASP A 8 -9.47 0.93 18.31
C ASP A 8 -8.62 2.14 17.98
N ALA A 9 -8.94 2.78 16.85
CA ALA A 9 -8.21 3.90 16.30
C ALA A 9 -8.41 5.20 17.12
N THR A 10 -9.01 5.09 18.31
CA THR A 10 -9.52 6.24 19.05
C THR A 10 -8.91 6.52 20.43
N ASP A 11 -7.97 5.73 20.97
CA ASP A 11 -7.44 6.08 22.31
C ASP A 11 -5.94 5.97 22.55
N HIS A 12 -5.16 5.40 21.64
CA HIS A 12 -3.70 5.48 21.69
C HIS A 12 -3.14 5.82 20.31
N PRO A 13 -2.45 6.97 20.13
CA PRO A 13 -1.70 7.20 18.91
C PRO A 13 -0.66 6.09 18.82
N MET A 14 -0.86 5.14 17.92
CA MET A 14 0.16 4.15 17.61
C MET A 14 1.38 4.92 17.11
N ASN A 15 2.42 4.95 17.92
CA ASN A 15 3.68 5.60 17.59
C ASN A 15 4.32 4.79 16.47
N LEU A 16 4.34 5.34 15.26
CA LEU A 16 5.11 4.77 14.17
C LEU A 16 6.57 4.64 14.62
N PRO A 17 7.28 3.56 14.25
CA PRO A 17 8.69 3.41 14.57
C PRO A 17 9.54 4.62 14.18
N GLU A 18 10.67 4.81 14.86
CA GLU A 18 11.63 5.85 14.49
C GLU A 18 12.05 5.72 13.01
N GLY A 19 12.16 6.85 12.31
CA GLY A 19 12.57 6.92 10.90
C GLY A 19 11.43 7.00 9.88
N PHE A 20 10.17 6.76 10.28
CA PHE A 20 9.03 6.93 9.37
C PHE A 20 8.83 8.39 8.93
N ASP A 21 9.10 9.37 9.79
CA ASP A 21 9.03 10.78 9.40
C ASP A 21 10.06 11.12 8.31
N SER A 22 11.31 10.68 8.48
CA SER A 22 12.35 10.82 7.44
C SER A 22 11.99 10.07 6.16
N TYR A 23 11.31 8.92 6.25
CA TYR A 23 10.79 8.21 5.09
C TYR A 23 9.73 9.02 4.34
N LEU A 24 8.77 9.62 5.05
CA LEU A 24 7.73 10.48 4.46
C LEU A 24 8.30 11.77 3.85
N GLN A 25 9.38 12.30 4.42
CA GLN A 25 10.09 13.46 3.87
C GLN A 25 11.01 13.11 2.70
N GLY A 26 11.24 11.82 2.41
CA GLY A 26 12.19 11.38 1.38
C GLY A 26 13.67 11.54 1.80
N GLU A 27 13.94 11.69 3.09
CA GLU A 27 15.30 11.79 3.64
C GLU A 27 15.98 10.42 3.75
N PHE A 28 15.19 9.37 3.91
CA PHE A 28 15.65 7.98 3.90
C PHE A 28 14.62 7.12 3.14
N PRO A 29 15.03 6.26 2.19
CA PRO A 29 16.38 6.10 1.65
C PRO A 29 16.89 7.38 0.97
N LYS A 30 18.21 7.49 0.74
CA LYS A 30 18.92 8.70 0.23
C LYS A 30 18.36 9.28 -1.09
N HIS A 31 17.58 8.50 -1.82
CA HIS A 31 16.92 8.89 -3.08
C HIS A 31 15.38 8.77 -2.98
N GLY A 32 14.84 8.78 -1.77
CA GLY A 32 13.41 8.78 -1.52
C GLY A 32 12.79 10.08 -2.03
N HIS A 33 11.58 9.96 -2.58
CA HIS A 33 10.77 11.13 -2.86
C HIS A 33 9.95 11.48 -1.62
N LYS A 34 9.78 12.78 -1.36
CA LYS A 34 8.82 13.24 -0.38
C LYS A 34 7.42 12.84 -0.81
N TRP A 35 6.63 12.28 0.10
CA TRP A 35 5.29 11.78 -0.20
C TRP A 35 4.26 12.89 -0.34
N ARG A 36 4.52 14.06 0.27
CA ARG A 36 3.57 15.17 0.20
C ARG A 36 3.50 15.74 -1.22
N GLY A 37 2.30 15.77 -1.79
CA GLY A 37 2.03 16.38 -3.10
C GLY A 37 2.29 15.46 -4.30
N VAL A 38 2.65 14.19 -4.07
CA VAL A 38 2.71 13.20 -5.16
C VAL A 38 1.33 12.59 -5.40
N PRO A 39 0.91 12.38 -6.65
CA PRO A 39 -0.39 11.77 -6.95
C PRO A 39 -0.39 10.24 -6.75
N TYR A 40 0.78 9.62 -6.87
CA TYR A 40 0.97 8.17 -6.81
C TYR A 40 2.09 7.78 -5.88
N LEU A 41 1.92 6.65 -5.17
CA LEU A 41 2.98 5.99 -4.43
C LEU A 41 3.26 4.62 -5.04
N TYR A 42 4.54 4.25 -5.13
CA TYR A 42 4.98 2.99 -5.72
C TYR A 42 5.86 2.22 -4.75
N PHE A 43 5.56 0.95 -4.52
CA PHE A 43 6.41 0.09 -3.70
C PHE A 43 6.25 -1.40 -4.07
N PRO A 44 7.34 -2.19 -3.96
CA PRO A 44 7.24 -3.64 -4.08
C PRO A 44 6.74 -4.25 -2.77
N VAL A 45 5.97 -5.32 -2.86
CA VAL A 45 5.54 -6.14 -1.71
C VAL A 45 6.03 -7.56 -1.94
N PHE A 46 6.71 -8.12 -0.95
CA PHE A 46 7.05 -9.54 -0.94
C PHE A 46 6.15 -10.27 0.04
N SER A 47 5.38 -11.23 -0.45
CA SER A 47 4.59 -12.12 0.38
C SER A 47 4.48 -13.49 -0.25
N ARG A 48 4.40 -14.54 0.58
CA ARG A 48 4.27 -15.95 0.14
C ARG A 48 5.30 -16.37 -0.92
N SER A 49 6.54 -15.89 -0.77
CA SER A 49 7.64 -16.16 -1.70
C SER A 49 7.46 -15.55 -3.10
N HIS A 50 6.62 -14.54 -3.24
CA HIS A 50 6.32 -13.87 -4.50
C HIS A 50 6.36 -12.35 -4.37
N TRP A 51 6.79 -11.68 -5.43
CA TRP A 51 6.85 -10.22 -5.49
C TRP A 51 5.65 -9.65 -6.26
N TYR A 52 5.02 -8.64 -5.67
CA TYR A 52 3.98 -7.81 -6.27
C TYR A 52 4.52 -6.39 -6.44
N ALA A 53 4.17 -5.74 -7.54
CA ALA A 53 4.33 -4.29 -7.63
C ALA A 53 3.01 -3.63 -7.25
N VAL A 54 3.08 -2.59 -6.42
CA VAL A 54 1.92 -1.84 -5.93
C VAL A 54 2.04 -0.39 -6.37
N GLU A 55 0.95 0.12 -6.93
CA GLU A 55 0.71 1.55 -7.15
C GLU A 55 -0.46 1.98 -6.26
N VAL A 56 -0.35 3.13 -5.62
CA VAL A 56 -1.44 3.73 -4.85
C VAL A 56 -1.79 5.07 -5.46
N ASP A 57 -2.98 5.17 -6.00
CA ASP A 57 -3.60 6.41 -6.45
C ASP A 57 -4.27 7.09 -5.26
N ILE A 58 -3.65 8.18 -4.80
CA ILE A 58 -4.11 8.93 -3.63
C ILE A 58 -5.44 9.62 -3.92
N ALA A 59 -5.64 10.13 -5.14
CA ALA A 59 -6.83 10.89 -5.50
C ALA A 59 -8.07 9.99 -5.58
N ASN A 60 -7.89 8.79 -6.14
CA ASN A 60 -8.97 7.82 -6.29
C ASN A 60 -9.09 6.85 -5.11
N SER A 61 -8.21 6.95 -4.11
CA SER A 61 -8.19 6.05 -2.94
C SER A 61 -8.11 4.57 -3.32
N THR A 62 -7.29 4.27 -4.34
CA THR A 62 -7.16 2.92 -4.91
C THR A 62 -5.73 2.43 -4.89
N MET A 63 -5.55 1.18 -4.49
CA MET A 63 -4.29 0.44 -4.53
C MET A 63 -4.36 -0.59 -5.66
N PHE A 64 -3.57 -0.36 -6.71
CA PHE A 64 -3.43 -1.26 -7.85
C PHE A 64 -2.30 -2.26 -7.61
N ILE A 65 -2.61 -3.54 -7.83
CA ILE A 65 -1.66 -4.65 -7.66
C ILE A 65 -1.33 -5.24 -9.02
N TYR A 66 -0.06 -5.10 -9.39
CA TYR A 66 0.51 -5.72 -10.58
C TYR A 66 1.14 -7.04 -10.19
N ASN A 67 0.47 -8.13 -10.55
CA ASN A 67 0.96 -9.48 -10.34
C ASN A 67 1.12 -10.19 -11.70
N PRO A 68 2.36 -10.37 -12.21
CA PRO A 68 2.59 -11.01 -13.49
C PRO A 68 2.26 -12.52 -13.48
N ASP A 69 2.32 -13.20 -12.33
CA ASP A 69 1.97 -14.62 -12.21
C ASP A 69 0.60 -14.79 -11.55
N LYS A 70 -0.40 -15.14 -12.36
CA LYS A 70 -1.77 -15.30 -11.88
C LYS A 70 -1.97 -16.50 -10.96
N ASN A 71 -1.10 -17.49 -11.05
CA ASN A 71 -1.23 -18.76 -10.32
C ASN A 71 -0.54 -18.70 -8.95
N CYS A 72 0.35 -17.72 -8.74
CA CYS A 72 1.06 -17.58 -7.46
C CYS A 72 0.15 -17.22 -6.28
N SER A 73 -0.92 -16.46 -6.50
CA SER A 73 -1.86 -16.08 -5.42
C SER A 73 -3.25 -15.70 -5.94
N THR A 74 -4.26 -16.11 -5.17
CA THR A 74 -5.66 -15.71 -5.37
C THR A 74 -5.88 -14.27 -4.94
N ASP A 75 -6.99 -13.68 -5.36
CA ASP A 75 -7.33 -12.30 -5.00
C ASP A 75 -7.56 -12.15 -3.49
N ASP A 76 -8.15 -13.15 -2.84
CA ASP A 76 -8.33 -13.17 -1.38
C ASP A 76 -6.98 -13.23 -0.64
N GLN A 77 -6.05 -14.04 -1.12
CA GLN A 77 -4.70 -14.13 -0.53
C GLN A 77 -3.95 -12.81 -0.67
N ILE A 78 -4.03 -12.16 -1.83
CA ILE A 78 -3.44 -10.84 -2.06
C ILE A 78 -4.07 -9.81 -1.11
N ARG A 79 -5.40 -9.82 -0.97
CA ARG A 79 -6.12 -8.90 -0.08
C ARG A 79 -5.72 -9.10 1.37
N ASP A 80 -5.63 -10.33 1.83
CA ASP A 80 -5.22 -10.66 3.20
C ASP A 80 -3.78 -10.22 3.49
N ASP A 81 -2.87 -10.48 2.55
CA ASP A 81 -1.46 -10.11 2.68
C ASP A 81 -1.27 -8.58 2.69
N LEU A 82 -2.13 -7.83 2.00
CA LEU A 82 -2.05 -6.37 1.91
C LEU A 82 -2.88 -5.62 2.95
N LYS A 83 -3.78 -6.29 3.68
CA LYS A 83 -4.63 -5.64 4.68
C LYS A 83 -3.82 -4.90 5.76
N PRO A 84 -2.71 -5.43 6.30
CA PRO A 84 -1.87 -4.66 7.22
C PRO A 84 -1.23 -3.44 6.54
N MET A 85 -0.85 -3.57 5.27
CA MET A 85 -0.23 -2.49 4.50
C MET A 85 -1.18 -1.33 4.24
N THR A 86 -2.46 -1.60 3.94
CA THR A 86 -3.45 -0.52 3.77
C THR A 86 -3.64 0.27 5.07
N THR A 87 -3.70 -0.39 6.22
CA THR A 87 -3.79 0.28 7.52
C THR A 87 -2.58 1.18 7.78
N ILE A 88 -1.37 0.66 7.63
CA ILE A 88 -0.13 1.44 7.83
C ILE A 88 -0.09 2.63 6.87
N LEU A 89 -0.45 2.41 5.60
CA LEU A 89 -0.42 3.45 4.59
C LEU A 89 -1.40 4.59 4.91
N LEU A 90 -2.63 4.27 5.31
CA LEU A 90 -3.62 5.28 5.72
C LEU A 90 -3.11 6.11 6.90
N MET A 91 -2.46 5.49 7.88
CA MET A 91 -1.86 6.19 9.01
C MET A 91 -0.73 7.14 8.57
N LEU A 92 0.12 6.69 7.65
CA LEU A 92 1.21 7.48 7.09
C LEU A 92 0.71 8.68 6.26
N LEU A 93 -0.32 8.48 5.46
CA LEU A 93 -0.98 9.56 4.71
C LEU A 93 -1.58 10.60 5.65
N LYS A 94 -2.23 10.17 6.74
CA LYS A 94 -2.76 11.07 7.76
C LYS A 94 -1.69 11.95 8.38
N LYS A 95 -0.46 11.43 8.60
CA LYS A 95 0.68 12.19 9.12
C LYS A 95 1.13 13.33 8.22
N ILE A 96 0.90 13.23 6.91
CA ILE A 96 1.20 14.30 5.95
C ILE A 96 -0.05 15.11 5.55
N ASN A 97 -1.10 15.05 6.36
CA ASN A 97 -2.39 15.73 6.19
C ASN A 97 -3.17 15.30 4.94
N ILE A 98 -3.02 14.03 4.52
CA ILE A 98 -3.83 13.41 3.49
C ILE A 98 -4.81 12.47 4.19
N VAL A 99 -6.11 12.74 4.08
CA VAL A 99 -7.17 11.94 4.71
C VAL A 99 -7.88 11.13 3.63
N ILE A 100 -7.80 9.81 3.78
CA ILE A 100 -8.50 8.82 2.97
C ILE A 100 -9.21 7.89 3.96
N ASP A 101 -10.48 7.60 3.73
CA ASP A 101 -11.27 6.75 4.65
C ASP A 101 -10.92 5.27 4.51
N ALA A 102 -10.73 4.81 3.27
CA ALA A 102 -10.37 3.43 2.96
C ALA A 102 -9.64 3.36 1.61
N LEU A 103 -8.79 2.35 1.45
CA LEU A 103 -8.15 2.03 0.16
C LEU A 103 -8.82 0.83 -0.48
N ALA A 104 -9.38 1.02 -1.68
CA ALA A 104 -9.79 -0.11 -2.52
C ALA A 104 -8.56 -0.88 -2.98
N ILE A 105 -8.64 -2.21 -3.07
CA ILE A 105 -7.56 -3.05 -3.62
C ILE A 105 -8.04 -3.63 -4.93
N GLU A 106 -7.36 -3.29 -6.01
CA GLU A 106 -7.67 -3.73 -7.36
C GLU A 106 -6.47 -4.45 -7.98
N ARG A 107 -6.68 -5.71 -8.39
CA ARG A 107 -5.65 -6.46 -9.10
C ARG A 107 -5.70 -6.10 -10.58
N ILE A 108 -4.64 -5.47 -11.07
CA ILE A 108 -4.48 -5.26 -12.50
C ILE A 108 -3.96 -6.55 -13.11
N THR A 109 -4.82 -7.18 -13.90
CA THR A 109 -4.39 -8.24 -14.80
C THR A 109 -4.05 -7.61 -16.13
N THR A 110 -2.76 -7.55 -16.47
CA THR A 110 -2.35 -7.18 -17.83
C THR A 110 -2.87 -8.25 -18.79
N THR A 111 -4.02 -8.02 -19.39
CA THR A 111 -4.38 -8.56 -20.70
C THR A 111 -4.11 -7.50 -21.76
N SER A 112 -2.92 -6.91 -21.77
CA SER A 112 -2.44 -6.25 -22.98
C SER A 112 -2.01 -7.37 -23.92
N LYS A 113 -2.92 -7.83 -24.79
CA LYS A 113 -2.47 -8.28 -26.11
C LYS A 113 -1.63 -7.12 -26.65
N GLN A 114 -0.34 -7.36 -26.89
CA GLN A 114 0.42 -6.53 -27.81
C GLN A 114 -0.40 -6.50 -29.10
N SER A 115 -1.05 -5.38 -29.40
CA SER A 115 -1.42 -5.07 -30.76
C SER A 115 -0.10 -4.78 -31.46
N ASN A 116 0.46 -5.81 -32.11
CA ASN A 116 1.53 -5.66 -33.07
C ASN A 116 1.12 -4.55 -34.04
N SER A 117 1.80 -3.42 -33.99
CA SER A 117 1.81 -2.43 -35.08
C SER A 117 2.91 -2.79 -36.05
#